data_AF-R5BMP5-F1
#
_entry.id   AF-R5BMP5-F1
#
_cell.length_a   1.000
_cell.length_b   1.000
_cell.length_c   1.000
_cell.angle_alpha   90.00
_cell.angle_beta   90.00
_cell.angle_gamma   90.00
#
_symmetry.space_group_name_H-M   'P 1'
#
loop_
_entity.id
_entity.type
_entity.pdbx_description
1 polymer ?
#
loop_
_entity_poly.entity_id
_entity_poly.type
_entity_poly.pdbx_seq_one_letter_code
_entity_poly.pdbx_strand_id
1 'polypeptide(L)'
;MTDKELRKEILERAYRYGARYVARDLTGEIYAYEDKPSFDSDGCWWDASEDLTKVIVELTYFEDLFQDLRMNIETLLDIGKELEIVDWKNVPVDTPVLVSADGEIWERAYFKQYVEVNIDPFIAFADGRTSWSKKGMVDWHAWKYCKLAEVNDENKL
;
A
#
# COMPACT_ATOMS: atom_id res chain seq x y z
N MET A 1 -19.41 -6.56 10.86
CA MET A 1 -18.55 -6.26 9.72
C MET A 1 -19.44 -5.64 8.65
N THR A 2 -19.10 -4.45 8.21
CA THR A 2 -19.79 -3.71 7.14
C THR A 2 -19.19 -4.07 5.78
N ASP A 3 -19.90 -3.78 4.69
CA ASP A 3 -19.41 -4.00 3.32
C ASP A 3 -18.07 -3.29 3.07
N LYS A 4 -17.89 -2.08 3.62
CA LYS A 4 -16.63 -1.33 3.53
C LYS A 4 -15.49 -2.03 4.28
N GLU A 5 -15.75 -2.56 5.47
CA GLU A 5 -14.76 -3.32 6.24
C GLU A 5 -14.38 -4.63 5.53
N LEU A 6 -15.38 -5.36 5.00
CA LEU A 6 -15.17 -6.60 4.26
C LEU A 6 -14.38 -6.37 2.96
N ARG A 7 -14.72 -5.33 2.19
CA ARG A 7 -13.98 -4.93 0.98
C ARG A 7 -12.52 -4.66 1.31
N LYS A 8 -12.25 -3.90 2.38
CA LYS A 8 -10.89 -3.61 2.83
C LYS A 8 -10.13 -4.89 3.17
N GLU A 9 -10.73 -5.81 3.91
CA GLU A 9 -10.07 -7.08 4.28
C GLU A 9 -9.73 -7.95 3.06
N ILE A 10 -10.64 -8.02 2.06
CA ILE A 10 -10.41 -8.74 0.80
C ILE A 10 -9.23 -8.11 0.04
N LEU A 11 -9.23 -6.79 -0.10
CA LEU A 11 -8.17 -6.05 -0.79
C LEU A 11 -6.81 -6.20 -0.09
N GLU A 12 -6.76 -6.17 1.24
CA GLU A 12 -5.53 -6.40 2.02
C GLU A 12 -4.99 -7.83 1.84
N ARG A 13 -5.86 -8.83 1.75
CA ARG A 13 -5.46 -10.21 1.44
C ARG A 13 -4.92 -10.31 0.02
N ALA A 14 -5.65 -9.81 -0.98
CA ALA A 14 -5.22 -9.81 -2.37
C ALA A 14 -3.86 -9.10 -2.55
N TYR A 15 -3.68 -7.94 -1.90
CA TYR A 15 -2.43 -7.17 -1.95
C TYR A 15 -1.22 -7.97 -1.40
N ARG A 16 -1.43 -8.71 -0.30
CA ARG A 16 -0.42 -9.60 0.29
C ARG A 16 -0.01 -10.73 -0.66
N TYR A 17 -0.90 -11.16 -1.55
CA TYR A 17 -0.62 -12.17 -2.58
C TYR A 17 -0.12 -11.57 -3.91
N GLY A 18 0.14 -10.26 -3.97
CA GLY A 18 0.74 -9.61 -5.13
C GLY A 18 -0.21 -8.71 -5.92
N ALA A 19 -1.51 -8.72 -5.65
CA ALA A 19 -2.44 -7.88 -6.41
C ALA A 19 -2.18 -6.38 -6.16
N ARG A 20 -2.29 -5.57 -7.21
CA ARG A 20 -2.15 -4.11 -7.17
C ARG A 20 -3.35 -3.39 -7.77
N TYR A 21 -4.06 -4.03 -8.69
CA TYR A 21 -5.21 -3.42 -9.35
C TYR A 21 -6.43 -4.35 -9.34
N VAL A 22 -7.63 -3.79 -9.35
CA VAL A 22 -8.88 -4.53 -9.58
C VAL A 22 -9.64 -3.87 -10.72
N ALA A 23 -10.14 -4.67 -11.66
CA ALA A 23 -10.94 -4.17 -12.76
C ALA A 23 -12.15 -5.07 -12.99
N ARG A 24 -13.21 -4.49 -13.56
CA ARG A 24 -14.36 -5.21 -14.08
C ARG A 24 -14.29 -5.16 -15.60
N ASP A 25 -14.47 -6.30 -16.24
CA ASP A 25 -14.50 -6.39 -17.70
C ASP A 25 -15.92 -6.09 -18.24
N LEU A 26 -16.14 -6.22 -19.56
CA LEU A 26 -17.47 -6.07 -20.16
C LEU A 26 -18.39 -7.28 -19.95
N THR A 27 -17.86 -8.42 -19.53
CA THR A 27 -18.67 -9.62 -19.20
C THR A 27 -19.27 -9.52 -17.79
N GLY A 28 -18.75 -8.61 -16.97
CA GLY A 28 -19.15 -8.39 -15.57
C GLY A 28 -18.23 -9.08 -14.57
N GLU A 29 -17.25 -9.85 -15.06
CA GLU A 29 -16.25 -10.51 -14.24
C GLU A 29 -15.29 -9.49 -13.62
N ILE A 30 -14.89 -9.75 -12.38
CA ILE A 30 -14.03 -8.86 -11.60
C ILE A 30 -12.76 -9.62 -11.24
N TYR A 31 -11.62 -9.04 -11.58
CA TYR A 31 -10.32 -9.67 -11.38
C TYR A 31 -9.34 -8.72 -10.69
N ALA A 32 -8.48 -9.29 -9.85
CA ALA A 32 -7.35 -8.58 -9.26
C ALA A 32 -6.04 -8.96 -9.97
N TYR A 33 -5.27 -7.95 -10.36
CA TYR A 33 -4.08 -8.06 -11.20
C TYR A 33 -2.83 -7.65 -10.44
N GLU A 34 -1.70 -8.32 -10.71
CA GLU A 34 -0.39 -7.96 -10.16
C GLU A 34 0.14 -6.66 -10.74
N ASP A 35 0.12 -6.54 -12.07
CA ASP A 35 0.54 -5.36 -12.81
C ASP A 35 -0.66 -4.58 -13.34
N LYS A 36 -0.43 -3.35 -13.81
CA LYS A 36 -1.48 -2.53 -14.42
C LYS A 36 -1.93 -3.20 -15.74
N PRO A 37 -3.18 -3.69 -15.82
CA PRO A 37 -3.65 -4.38 -17.02
C PRO A 37 -3.94 -3.39 -18.16
N SER A 38 -4.02 -3.91 -19.38
CA SER A 38 -4.44 -3.20 -20.59
C SER A 38 -5.85 -3.63 -21.01
N PHE A 39 -6.55 -2.76 -21.74
CA PHE A 39 -7.94 -2.97 -22.18
C PHE A 39 -8.08 -3.04 -23.72
N ASP A 40 -8.81 -4.03 -24.26
CA ASP A 40 -8.75 -4.47 -25.67
C ASP A 40 -10.02 -4.04 -26.34
N SER A 41 -10.03 -4.22 -27.66
CA SER A 41 -11.25 -4.10 -28.44
C SER A 41 -12.35 -5.07 -28.01
N ASP A 42 -12.02 -6.17 -27.33
CA ASP A 42 -12.93 -7.28 -27.06
C ASP A 42 -13.65 -7.14 -25.71
N GLY A 43 -13.21 -6.21 -24.87
CA GLY A 43 -13.85 -5.90 -23.61
C GLY A 43 -13.18 -6.48 -22.38
N CYS A 44 -12.04 -7.13 -22.56
CA CYS A 44 -11.31 -7.86 -21.54
C CYS A 44 -10.14 -7.02 -21.01
N TRP A 45 -9.71 -7.31 -19.80
CA TRP A 45 -8.47 -6.79 -19.24
C TRP A 45 -7.41 -7.89 -19.29
N TRP A 46 -6.34 -7.70 -20.06
CA TRP A 46 -5.21 -8.63 -20.11
C TRP A 46 -3.90 -7.92 -19.80
N ASP A 47 -2.95 -8.70 -19.34
CA ASP A 47 -1.57 -8.29 -19.21
C ASP A 47 -0.84 -8.54 -20.53
N ALA A 48 -0.09 -7.55 -21.02
CA ALA A 48 0.64 -7.64 -22.29
C ALA A 48 1.92 -8.51 -22.21
N SER A 49 2.26 -9.08 -21.05
CA SER A 49 3.30 -10.09 -20.96
C SER A 49 2.80 -11.44 -21.46
N GLU A 50 3.53 -12.08 -22.39
CA GLU A 50 3.22 -13.39 -23.00
C GLU A 50 3.11 -14.59 -22.02
N ASP A 51 3.24 -14.35 -20.72
CA ASP A 51 3.11 -15.36 -19.66
C ASP A 51 1.67 -15.36 -19.08
N LEU A 52 1.09 -16.56 -19.02
CA LEU A 52 -0.26 -16.89 -18.55
C LEU A 52 -0.68 -16.07 -17.31
N THR A 53 -1.60 -15.14 -17.53
CA THR A 53 -2.50 -14.50 -16.55
C THR A 53 -1.85 -14.07 -15.22
N LYS A 54 -1.36 -12.82 -15.12
CA LYS A 54 -1.09 -12.13 -13.85
C LYS A 54 -2.35 -11.75 -13.05
N VAL A 55 -3.42 -12.54 -13.23
CA VAL A 55 -4.61 -12.50 -12.40
C VAL A 55 -4.28 -13.24 -11.12
N ILE A 56 -4.29 -12.54 -10.00
CA ILE A 56 -4.01 -13.09 -8.68
C ILE A 56 -5.25 -13.78 -8.13
N VAL A 57 -6.44 -13.19 -8.33
CA VAL A 57 -7.71 -13.72 -7.81
C VAL A 57 -8.90 -13.17 -8.60
N GLU A 58 -9.91 -14.01 -8.79
CA GLU A 58 -11.24 -13.63 -9.25
C GLU A 58 -12.10 -13.19 -8.06
N LEU A 59 -12.74 -12.02 -8.19
CA LEU A 59 -13.56 -11.37 -7.17
C LEU A 59 -15.02 -11.21 -7.59
N THR A 60 -15.44 -11.80 -8.70
CA THR A 60 -16.80 -11.69 -9.27
C THR A 60 -17.90 -11.99 -8.24
N TYR A 61 -17.68 -12.98 -7.36
CA TYR A 61 -18.63 -13.35 -6.31
C TYR A 61 -18.85 -12.28 -5.21
N PHE A 62 -18.05 -11.22 -5.22
CA PHE A 62 -18.15 -10.07 -4.31
C PHE A 62 -18.53 -8.78 -5.05
N GLU A 63 -19.23 -8.87 -6.19
CA GLU A 63 -19.57 -7.72 -7.04
C GLU A 63 -20.32 -6.59 -6.31
N ASP A 64 -21.07 -6.94 -5.27
CA ASP A 64 -21.80 -6.02 -4.39
C ASP A 64 -20.85 -5.09 -3.62
N LEU A 65 -19.61 -5.51 -3.38
CA LEU A 65 -18.57 -4.70 -2.74
C LEU A 65 -17.85 -3.78 -3.73
N PHE A 66 -18.01 -3.97 -5.04
CA PHE A 66 -17.28 -3.28 -6.11
C PHE A 66 -18.20 -2.53 -7.08
N GLN A 67 -19.29 -1.95 -6.59
CA GLN A 67 -20.29 -1.24 -7.41
C GLN A 67 -19.74 0.03 -8.09
N ASP A 68 -18.65 0.57 -7.57
CA ASP A 68 -17.88 1.66 -8.18
C ASP A 68 -17.14 1.22 -9.45
N LEU A 69 -16.77 -0.07 -9.56
CA LEU A 69 -16.24 -0.65 -10.78
C LEU A 69 -17.36 -0.79 -11.80
N ARG A 70 -17.41 0.13 -12.74
CA ARG A 70 -18.36 0.09 -13.85
C ARG A 70 -17.85 -0.88 -14.91
N MET A 71 -18.76 -1.50 -15.66
CA MET A 71 -18.48 -2.21 -16.92
C MET A 71 -18.10 -1.19 -18.01
N ASN A 72 -17.04 -0.43 -17.78
CA ASN A 72 -16.43 0.47 -18.75
C ASN A 72 -14.92 0.28 -18.72
N ILE A 73 -14.31 0.58 -19.85
CA ILE A 73 -12.94 0.23 -20.18
C ILE A 73 -11.88 1.03 -19.39
N GLU A 74 -12.31 2.08 -18.68
CA GLU A 74 -11.42 3.04 -18.03
C GLU A 74 -11.48 2.93 -16.49
N THR A 75 -12.40 2.13 -15.93
CA THR A 75 -12.54 2.03 -14.47
C THR A 75 -11.62 0.97 -13.90
N LEU A 76 -10.51 1.42 -13.34
CA LEU A 76 -9.49 0.61 -12.69
C LEU A 76 -9.31 1.06 -11.24
N LEU A 77 -9.49 0.14 -10.29
CA LEU A 77 -9.20 0.38 -8.88
C LEU A 77 -7.72 0.11 -8.62
N ASP A 78 -7.02 1.10 -8.07
CA ASP A 78 -5.67 0.95 -7.55
C ASP A 78 -5.76 0.56 -6.07
N ILE A 79 -5.40 -0.70 -5.75
CA ILE A 79 -5.53 -1.26 -4.41
C ILE A 79 -4.64 -0.50 -3.42
N GLY A 80 -3.44 -0.10 -3.84
CA GLY A 80 -2.52 0.64 -2.99
C GLY A 80 -3.11 1.98 -2.57
N LYS A 81 -3.74 2.70 -3.50
CA LYS A 81 -4.44 3.96 -3.19
C LYS A 81 -5.66 3.74 -2.31
N GLU A 82 -6.49 2.75 -2.62
CA GLU A 82 -7.70 2.43 -1.84
C GLU A 82 -7.38 2.07 -0.38
N LEU A 83 -6.25 1.37 -0.17
CA LEU A 83 -5.78 0.97 1.15
C LEU A 83 -4.86 2.01 1.81
N GLU A 84 -4.63 3.16 1.17
CA GLU A 84 -3.70 4.20 1.62
C GLU A 84 -2.29 3.66 1.92
N ILE A 85 -1.81 2.72 1.11
CA ILE A 85 -0.49 2.10 1.25
C ILE A 85 0.59 3.12 0.88
N VAL A 86 1.48 3.38 1.83
CA VAL A 86 2.62 4.29 1.64
C VAL A 86 3.74 3.58 0.90
N ASP A 87 4.23 4.20 -0.18
CA ASP A 87 5.45 3.77 -0.86
C ASP A 87 6.70 4.19 -0.07
N TRP A 88 7.03 3.40 0.94
CA TRP A 88 8.12 3.65 1.87
C TRP A 88 9.51 3.74 1.21
N LYS A 89 9.70 3.20 -0.01
CA LYS A 89 10.97 3.34 -0.74
C LYS A 89 11.24 4.78 -1.16
N ASN A 90 10.18 5.58 -1.36
CA ASN A 90 10.24 6.94 -1.85
C ASN A 90 9.89 8.01 -0.80
N VAL A 91 9.63 7.61 0.45
CA VAL A 91 9.38 8.56 1.55
C VAL A 91 10.67 9.36 1.82
N PRO A 92 10.62 10.71 1.85
CA PRO A 92 11.80 11.53 2.12
C PRO A 92 12.40 11.28 3.51
N VAL A 93 13.73 11.38 3.60
CA VAL A 93 14.44 11.44 4.88
C VAL A 93 13.89 12.60 5.71
N ASP A 94 13.83 12.41 7.03
CA ASP A 94 13.28 13.36 8.00
C ASP A 94 11.76 13.56 7.91
N THR A 95 11.02 12.68 7.22
CA THR A 95 9.56 12.67 7.30
C THR A 95 9.11 12.25 8.72
N PRO A 96 8.24 13.02 9.39
CA PRO A 96 7.69 12.62 10.68
C PRO A 96 6.91 11.30 10.60
N VAL A 97 7.26 10.36 11.46
CA VAL A 97 6.65 9.02 11.51
C VAL A 97 6.36 8.58 12.94
N LEU A 98 5.45 7.63 13.06
CA LEU A 98 5.27 6.82 14.25
C LEU A 98 5.81 5.42 13.97
N VAL A 99 6.69 4.93 14.83
CA VAL A 99 7.35 3.62 14.69
C VAL A 99 7.02 2.72 15.89
N SER A 100 7.02 1.41 15.68
CA SER A 100 6.73 0.43 16.73
C SER A 100 7.42 -0.91 16.49
N ALA A 101 7.83 -1.56 17.58
CA ALA A 101 8.40 -2.92 17.55
C ALA A 101 7.32 -4.02 17.63
N ASP A 102 6.21 -3.74 18.32
CA ASP A 102 5.13 -4.70 18.61
C ASP A 102 3.78 -4.34 17.94
N GLY A 103 3.64 -3.11 17.45
CA GLY A 103 2.41 -2.56 16.89
C GLY A 103 1.47 -1.96 17.94
N GLU A 104 1.82 -2.03 19.23
CA GLU A 104 1.02 -1.55 20.36
C GLU A 104 1.56 -0.23 20.90
N ILE A 105 2.87 -0.14 21.14
CA ILE A 105 3.54 1.07 21.64
C ILE A 105 4.17 1.82 20.47
N TRP A 106 3.76 3.07 20.28
CA TRP A 106 4.19 3.90 19.16
C TRP A 106 5.04 5.08 19.61
N GLU A 107 6.21 5.22 19.00
CA GLU A 107 7.17 6.28 19.28
C GLU A 107 7.25 7.29 18.12
N ARG A 108 7.40 8.57 18.45
CA ARG A 108 7.63 9.62 17.45
C ARG A 108 9.08 9.58 17.00
N ALA A 109 9.28 9.51 15.70
CA ALA A 109 10.60 9.49 15.09
C ALA A 109 10.61 10.22 13.74
N TYR A 110 11.79 10.27 13.13
CA TYR A 110 11.99 10.81 11.80
C TYR A 110 12.50 9.71 10.88
N PHE A 111 11.84 9.55 9.73
CA PHE A 111 12.15 8.50 8.77
C PHE A 111 13.58 8.66 8.22
N LYS A 112 14.32 7.56 8.12
CA LYS A 112 15.65 7.52 7.51
C LYS A 112 15.66 6.77 6.19
N GLN A 113 15.13 5.54 6.17
CA GLN A 113 15.04 4.72 4.95
C GLN A 113 14.18 3.48 5.18
N TYR A 114 13.75 2.86 4.08
CA TYR A 114 13.09 1.55 4.07
C TYR A 114 14.00 0.50 3.43
N VAL A 115 14.10 -0.69 4.05
CA VAL A 115 14.90 -1.82 3.58
C VAL A 115 14.01 -3.05 3.45
N GLU A 116 13.53 -3.29 2.22
CA GLU A 116 12.50 -4.29 1.89
C GLU A 116 12.79 -5.72 2.38
N VAL A 117 14.06 -6.14 2.38
CA VAL A 117 14.47 -7.51 2.70
C VAL A 117 14.80 -7.73 4.19
N ASN A 118 14.52 -6.76 5.06
CA ASN A 118 14.82 -6.84 6.49
C ASN A 118 13.56 -7.18 7.31
N ILE A 119 13.74 -7.95 8.39
CA ILE A 119 12.67 -8.30 9.36
C ILE A 119 12.08 -7.02 9.99
N ASP A 120 12.95 -6.04 10.25
CA ASP A 120 12.60 -4.70 10.71
C ASP A 120 12.95 -3.69 9.61
N PRO A 121 12.06 -3.51 8.61
CA PRO A 121 12.42 -2.83 7.37
C PRO A 121 12.45 -1.30 7.51
N PHE A 122 11.86 -0.74 8.56
CA PHE A 122 11.76 0.70 8.74
C PHE A 122 12.91 1.22 9.59
N ILE A 123 13.77 2.04 9.00
CA ILE A 123 14.86 2.68 9.73
C ILE A 123 14.45 4.12 10.05
N ALA A 124 14.51 4.48 11.33
CA ALA A 124 14.21 5.83 11.79
C ALA A 124 15.32 6.35 12.71
N PHE A 125 15.47 7.67 12.78
CA PHE A 125 16.39 8.32 13.71
C PHE A 125 15.89 8.18 15.15
N ALA A 126 16.81 7.94 16.08
CA ALA A 126 16.53 7.81 17.50
C ALA A 126 16.44 9.17 18.21
N ASP A 127 15.80 9.21 19.38
CA ASP A 127 15.83 10.36 20.31
C ASP A 127 15.42 11.72 19.70
N GLY A 128 14.49 11.73 18.74
CA GLY A 128 14.06 12.96 18.05
C GLY A 128 15.14 13.59 17.16
N ARG A 129 16.20 12.85 16.84
CA ARG A 129 17.24 13.30 15.90
C ARG A 129 16.73 13.27 14.47
N THR A 130 17.44 13.97 13.60
CA THR A 130 17.21 14.03 12.15
C THR A 130 18.53 13.81 11.42
N SER A 131 18.48 13.81 10.09
CA SER A 131 19.68 13.79 9.26
C SER A 131 20.67 14.91 9.56
N TRP A 132 20.18 16.04 10.10
CA TRP A 132 20.96 17.23 10.47
C TRP A 132 21.62 17.12 11.86
N SER A 133 20.96 16.52 12.85
CA SER A 133 21.42 16.49 14.24
C SER A 133 22.12 15.20 14.67
N LYS A 134 22.15 14.17 13.79
CA LYS A 134 22.87 12.92 14.04
C LYS A 134 24.38 13.16 14.24
N LYS A 135 24.96 12.50 15.24
CA LYS A 135 26.37 12.59 15.65
C LYS A 135 27.19 11.34 15.30
N GLY A 136 26.56 10.25 14.84
CA GLY A 136 27.28 9.04 14.41
C GLY A 136 26.42 7.91 13.83
N MET A 137 27.03 6.73 13.68
CA MET A 137 26.37 5.55 13.10
C MET A 137 25.32 4.90 14.01
N VAL A 138 25.19 5.31 15.27
CA VAL A 138 24.31 4.69 16.29
C VAL A 138 22.98 5.45 16.49
N ASP A 139 22.75 6.52 15.73
CA ASP A 139 21.59 7.41 15.91
C ASP A 139 20.32 6.93 15.18
N TRP A 140 20.20 5.64 14.92
CA TRP A 140 19.05 5.07 14.24
C TRP A 140 18.71 3.68 14.78
N HIS A 141 17.43 3.36 14.71
CA HIS A 141 16.89 2.05 15.04
C HIS A 141 16.08 1.50 13.87
N ALA A 142 16.09 0.17 13.75
CA ALA A 142 15.21 -0.56 12.87
C ALA A 142 13.91 -0.88 13.61
N TRP A 143 12.80 -0.80 12.89
CA TRP A 143 11.46 -0.98 13.43
C TRP A 143 10.66 -1.90 12.53
N LYS A 144 9.80 -2.70 13.15
CA LYS A 144 8.92 -3.64 12.47
C LYS A 144 7.72 -2.95 11.82
N TYR A 145 7.20 -1.91 12.46
CA TYR A 145 6.02 -1.18 12.02
C TYR A 145 6.32 0.32 11.92
N CYS A 146 5.72 0.97 10.93
CA CYS A 146 5.85 2.41 10.68
C CYS A 146 4.57 2.95 10.05
N LYS A 147 4.16 4.16 10.44
CA LYS A 147 3.09 4.94 9.80
C LYS A 147 3.47 6.42 9.76
N LEU A 148 2.94 7.15 8.79
CA LEU A 148 3.15 8.60 8.74
C LEU A 148 2.53 9.25 9.98
N ALA A 149 3.24 10.20 10.58
CA ALA A 149 2.68 10.98 11.67
C ALA A 149 1.77 12.06 11.08
N GLU A 150 0.57 12.21 11.63
CA GLU A 150 -0.28 13.36 11.32
C GLU A 150 0.39 14.62 11.88
N VAL A 151 0.87 15.49 10.99
CA VAL A 151 1.45 16.77 11.37
C VAL A 151 0.31 17.75 11.57
N ASN A 152 -0.34 17.71 12.73
CA ASN A 152 -1.26 18.77 13.11
C ASN A 152 -0.45 20.06 13.30
N ASP A 153 -0.85 21.13 12.60
CA ASP A 153 -0.16 22.42 12.50
C ASP A 153 0.09 23.14 13.86
N GLU A 154 -0.43 22.60 14.97
CA GLU A 154 -0.35 23.16 16.32
C GLU A 154 1.02 22.96 17.01
N ASN A 155 1.95 22.19 16.44
CA ASN A 155 3.29 21.97 17.01
C ASN A 155 4.41 22.75 16.31
N LYS A 156 4.09 23.79 15.53
CA LYS A 156 5.08 24.82 15.13
C LYS A 156 5.29 25.77 16.31
N LEU A 157 6.23 25.42 17.19
CA LEU A 157 6.84 26.34 18.16
C LEU A 157 7.86 27.25 17.47
#